data_AF-A0A951G8G6-F1
#
_entry.id   AF-A0A951G8G6-F1
#
_cell.length_a   1.000
_cell.length_b   1.000
_cell.length_c   1.000
_cell.angle_alpha   90.00
_cell.angle_beta   90.00
_cell.angle_gamma   90.00
#
_symmetry.space_group_name_H-M   'P 1'
#
loop_
_entity.id
_entity.type
_entity.pdbx_description
1 polymer ?
#
loop_
_entity_poly.entity_id
_entity_poly.type
_entity_poly.pdbx_seq_one_letter_code
_entity_poly.pdbx_strand_id
1 'polypeptide(L)' 'MSNTSITYLVGACATVFGLAAFCALVVAPAITAYRRPLERVAAVILSLYVLAALVGIGVLLGALIVVEWPRFF' A
#
# COMPACT_ATOMS: atom_id res chain seq x y z
N MET A 1 -1.65 28.22 0.89
CA MET A 1 -1.39 26.84 0.41
C MET A 1 -2.53 26.46 -0.51
N SER A 2 -2.28 25.95 -1.73
CA SER A 2 -3.36 25.57 -2.65
C SER A 2 -3.93 24.19 -2.28
N ASN A 3 -5.19 23.92 -2.64
CA ASN A 3 -5.81 22.62 -2.43
C ASN A 3 -4.97 21.49 -3.06
N THR A 4 -4.44 21.72 -4.26
CA THR A 4 -3.56 20.77 -4.95
C THR A 4 -2.27 20.48 -4.17
N SER A 5 -1.64 21.50 -3.59
CA SER A 5 -0.43 21.30 -2.76
C SER A 5 -0.72 20.49 -1.50
N ILE A 6 -1.89 20.68 -0.88
CA ILE A 6 -2.31 19.88 0.28
C ILE A 6 -2.53 18.43 -0.15
N THR A 7 -3.24 18.20 -1.25
CA THR A 7 -3.47 16.85 -1.78
C THR A 7 -2.17 16.10 -2.04
N TYR A 8 -1.19 16.75 -2.67
CA TYR A 8 0.11 16.11 -2.93
C TYR A 8 0.90 15.84 -1.65
N LEU A 9 0.86 16.74 -0.67
CA LEU A 9 1.51 16.52 0.61
C LEU A 9 0.90 15.31 1.33
N VAL A 10 -0.43 15.26 1.41
CA VAL A 10 -1.16 14.15 2.04
C VAL A 10 -0.87 12.84 1.30
N GLY A 11 -0.93 12.85 -0.03
CA GLY A 11 -0.62 11.68 -0.84
C GLY A 11 0.81 11.17 -0.66
N ALA A 12 1.79 12.08 -0.59
CA ALA A 12 3.18 11.72 -0.34
C ALA A 12 3.37 11.09 1.06
N CYS A 13 2.85 11.74 2.11
CA CYS A 13 2.93 11.23 3.48
C CYS A 13 2.22 9.87 3.62
N ALA A 14 1.01 9.74 3.09
CA ALA A 14 0.25 8.50 3.15
C ALA A 14 0.98 7.35 2.44
N THR A 15 1.60 7.63 1.28
CA THR A 15 2.39 6.63 0.54
C THR A 15 3.62 6.20 1.31
N VAL A 16 4.42 7.15 1.81
CA VAL A 16 5.66 6.86 2.54
C VAL A 16 5.38 6.12 3.84
N PHE A 17 4.44 6.61 4.65
CA PHE A 17 4.10 5.97 5.92
C PHE A 17 3.40 4.63 5.73
N GLY A 18 2.53 4.50 4.73
CA GLY A 18 1.91 3.23 4.38
C GLY A 18 2.93 2.18 3.95
N LEU A 19 3.89 2.56 3.11
CA LEU A 19 4.97 1.66 2.68
C LEU A 19 5.91 1.30 3.83
N ALA A 20 6.27 2.27 4.67
CA ALA A 20 7.08 2.02 5.86
C ALA A 20 6.37 1.05 6.83
N ALA A 21 5.07 1.23 7.06
CA ALA A 21 4.26 0.33 7.85
C ALA A 21 4.20 -1.07 7.25
N PHE A 22 4.04 -1.20 5.94
CA PHE A 22 4.07 -2.50 5.25
C PHE A 22 5.41 -3.21 5.44
N CYS A 23 6.52 -2.50 5.26
CA CYS A 23 7.86 -3.06 5.48
C CYS A 23 8.06 -3.52 6.93
N ALA A 24 7.64 -2.71 7.91
CA ALA A 24 7.83 -2.99 9.32
C ALA A 24 6.90 -4.10 9.86
N LEU A 25 5.63 -4.10 9.45
CA LEU A 25 4.59 -4.96 10.02
C LEU A 25 4.37 -6.25 9.22
N VAL A 26 4.75 -6.28 7.95
CA VAL A 26 4.56 -7.46 7.08
C VAL A 26 5.89 -8.06 6.66
N VAL A 27 6.74 -7.29 5.98
CA VAL A 27 7.94 -7.84 5.35
C VAL A 27 8.99 -8.26 6.39
N ALA A 28 9.26 -7.40 7.38
CA ALA A 28 10.24 -7.69 8.43
C ALA A 28 9.91 -8.99 9.20
N PRO A 29 8.71 -9.18 9.79
CA PRO A 29 8.39 -10.43 10.47
C PRO A 29 8.32 -11.63 9.52
N ALA A 30 7.90 -11.44 8.26
CA ALA A 30 7.86 -12.52 7.28
C ALA A 30 9.26 -13.06 6.99
N ILE A 31 10.27 -12.20 6.81
CA ILE A 31 11.66 -12.63 6.55
C ILE A 31 12.31 -13.24 7.79
N THR A 32 12.04 -12.70 8.98
CA THR A 32 12.67 -13.18 10.23
C THR A 32 12.17 -14.56 10.65
N ALA A 33 10.96 -14.95 10.25
CA ALA A 33 10.40 -16.28 10.52
C ALA A 33 11.19 -17.42 9.85
N TYR A 34 11.80 -17.18 8.69
CA TYR A 34 12.51 -18.20 7.93
C TYR A 34 14.02 -18.19 8.19
N ARG A 35 14.60 -19.39 8.30
CA ARG A 35 16.06 -19.57 8.48
C ARG A 35 16.81 -19.72 7.16
N ARG A 36 16.17 -20.28 6.12
CA ARG A 36 16.83 -20.49 4.82
C ARG A 36 16.70 -19.24 3.94
N PRO A 37 17.77 -18.85 3.23
CA PRO A 37 17.75 -17.65 2.38
C PRO A 37 16.76 -17.75 1.22
N LEU A 38 16.57 -18.95 0.64
CA LEU A 38 15.59 -19.16 -0.43
C LEU A 38 14.14 -18.98 0.05
N GLU A 39 13.82 -19.43 1.26
CA GLU A 39 12.49 -19.24 1.86
C GLU A 39 12.21 -17.77 2.13
N ARG A 40 13.22 -16.99 2.54
CA ARG A 40 13.11 -15.54 2.72
C ARG A 40 12.79 -14.82 1.41
N VAL A 41 13.41 -15.21 0.31
CA VAL A 41 13.10 -14.63 -1.01
C VAL A 41 11.65 -14.92 -1.40
N ALA A 42 11.19 -16.16 -1.21
CA ALA A 42 9.80 -16.52 -1.47
C ALA A 42 8.82 -15.72 -0.59
N ALA A 43 9.15 -15.52 0.70
CA ALA A 43 8.34 -14.71 1.61
C ALA A 43 8.25 -13.24 1.18
N VAL A 44 9.34 -12.65 0.66
CA VAL A 44 9.32 -11.29 0.09
C VAL A 44 8.42 -11.22 -1.14
N ILE A 45 8.55 -12.18 -2.06
CA ILE A 45 7.69 -12.23 -3.27
C ILE A 45 6.22 -12.31 -2.88
N LEU A 46 5.88 -13.19 -1.93
CA LEU A 46 4.51 -13.31 -1.43
C LEU A 46 4.03 -12.02 -0.75
N SER A 47 4.90 -11.35 0.00
CA SER A 47 4.59 -10.04 0.59
C SER A 47 4.30 -9.00 -0.49
N LEU A 48 5.09 -8.94 -1.57
CA LEU A 48 4.83 -8.03 -2.69
C LEU A 48 3.47 -8.32 -3.36
N TYR A 49 3.06 -9.58 -3.45
CA TYR A 49 1.73 -9.94 -3.91
C TYR A 49 0.63 -9.38 -2.99
N VAL A 50 0.81 -9.48 -1.67
CA VAL A 50 -0.10 -8.87 -0.68
C VAL A 50 -0.14 -7.34 -0.84
N LEU A 51 1.02 -6.68 -1.03
CA LEU A 51 1.07 -5.25 -1.29
C LEU A 51 0.30 -4.87 -2.55
N ALA A 52 0.47 -5.63 -3.63
CA ALA A 52 -0.26 -5.42 -4.87
C ALA A 52 -1.78 -5.55 -4.68
N ALA A 53 -2.23 -6.52 -3.88
CA ALA A 53 -3.64 -6.68 -3.54
C ALA A 53 -4.17 -5.50 -2.72
N LEU A 54 -3.43 -5.03 -1.71
CA LEU A 54 -3.81 -3.88 -0.89
C LEU A 54 -3.91 -2.59 -1.73
N VAL A 55 -2.91 -2.35 -2.58
CA VAL A 55 -2.91 -1.21 -3.52
C VAL A 55 -4.07 -1.35 -4.50
N GLY A 56 -4.28 -2.54 -5.07
CA GLY A 56 -5.37 -2.80 -6.01
C GLY A 56 -6.74 -2.52 -5.41
N ILE A 57 -7.01 -2.98 -4.19
CA ILE A 57 -8.25 -2.69 -3.47
C ILE A 57 -8.39 -1.18 -3.21
N GLY A 58 -7.33 -0.51 -2.76
CA GLY A 58 -7.34 0.93 -2.54
C GLY A 58 -7.67 1.73 -3.81
N VAL A 59 -7.07 1.35 -4.93
CA VAL A 59 -7.34 1.96 -6.25
C VAL A 59 -8.78 1.68 -6.69
N LEU A 60 -9.28 0.46 -6.55
CA LEU A 60 -10.65 0.11 -6.91
C LEU A 60 -11.68 0.90 -6.10
N LEU A 61 -11.49 1.00 -4.78
CA LEU A 61 -12.36 1.78 -3.91
C LEU A 61 -12.30 3.27 -4.25
N GLY A 62 -11.10 3.82 -4.48
CA GLY A 62 -10.95 5.21 -4.90
C GLY A 62 -11.63 5.49 -6.25
N ALA A 63 -11.46 4.61 -7.23
CA ALA A 63 -12.10 4.71 -8.53
C ALA A 63 -13.63 4.63 -8.42
N LEU A 64 -14.15 3.72 -7.60
CA LEU A 64 -15.58 3.60 -7.33
C LEU A 64 -16.16 4.90 -6.78
N ILE A 65 -15.48 5.53 -5.80
CA ILE A 65 -15.90 6.81 -5.25
C ILE A 65 -15.94 7.89 -6.34
N VAL A 66 -14.91 7.99 -7.18
CA VAL A 66 -14.85 8.99 -8.26
C VAL A 66 -15.97 8.80 -9.28
N VAL A 67 -16.29 7.55 -9.64
CA VAL A 67 -17.34 7.22 -10.63
C VAL A 67 -18.74 7.48 -10.06
N GLU A 68 -18.97 7.13 -8.80
CA GLU A 68 -20.28 7.28 -8.16
C GLU A 68 -20.55 8.70 -7.66
N TRP A 69 -19.51 9.53 -7.47
CA TRP A 69 -19.64 10.90 -6.94
C TRP A 69 -20.72 11.74 -7.65
N PRO A 70 -20.75 11.84 -9.00
CA PRO A 70 -21.74 12.65 -9.71
C PRO A 70 -23.17 12.11 -9.60
N ARG A 71 -23.34 10.86 -9.17
CA ARG A 71 -24.65 10.23 -8.99
C ARG A 71 -25.26 10.57 -7.63
N PHE A 72 -24.43 10.87 -6.64
CA PHE A 72 -24.84 11.19 -5.27
C PHE A 72 -24.76 12.69 -4.93
N PHE A 73 -23.96 13.46 -5.65
CA PHE A 73 -23.73 14.90 -5.46
C PHE A 73 -23.73 15.63 -6.79
#